data_AF-A0A3B0TL18-F1
#
_entry.id   AF-A0A3B0TL18-F1
#
_cell.length_a   1.000
_cell.length_b   1.000
_cell.length_c   1.000
_cell.angle_alpha   90.00
_cell.angle_beta   90.00
_cell.angle_gamma   90.00
#
_symmetry.space_group_name_H-M   'P 1'
#
loop_
_entity.id
_entity.type
_entity.pdbx_description
1 polymer ?
#
loop_
_entity_poly.entity_id
_entity_poly.type
_entity_poly.pdbx_seq_one_letter_code
_entity_poly.pdbx_strand_id
1 'polypeptide(L)'
;MFPVKVIGEAAAPDSETAICAADGGKEQWRVPEETPVALVYNRRNYAVMLATPQDLVDFATGFTLTERIVGSVSDILGLDIIHTERGADLRLRIAERYLERFDLRQRRRNLPGNTGCGVCGLENADTFFEPLPRVANKKTSLNLSAGSRELQRMSVCHPINQRKGA
;
A
#
# COMPACT_ATOMS: atom_id res chain seq x y z
N MET A 1 18.32 -5.11 -1.26
CA MET A 1 17.41 -5.57 -0.20
C MET A 1 17.84 -4.89 1.08
N PHE A 2 16.92 -4.28 1.83
CA PHE A 2 17.22 -3.55 3.07
C PHE A 2 16.81 -4.40 4.30
N PRO A 3 17.36 -4.15 5.49
CA PRO A 3 16.99 -4.92 6.68
C PRO A 3 15.52 -4.67 7.05
N VAL A 4 14.78 -5.76 7.25
CA VAL A 4 13.39 -5.75 7.75
C VAL A 4 13.37 -6.39 9.13
N LYS A 5 12.64 -5.78 10.06
CA LYS A 5 12.36 -6.34 11.39
C LYS A 5 10.84 -6.34 11.61
N VAL A 6 10.31 -7.42 12.18
CA VAL A 6 8.90 -7.52 12.58
C VAL A 6 8.83 -7.61 14.11
N ILE A 7 7.87 -6.91 14.70
CA ILE A 7 7.61 -6.83 16.15
C ILE A 7 6.11 -7.00 16.36
N GLY A 8 5.72 -7.91 17.27
CA GLY A 8 4.33 -8.29 17.45
C GLY A 8 3.85 -9.27 16.37
N GLU A 9 2.55 -9.55 16.37
CA GLU A 9 1.88 -10.49 15.45
C GLU A 9 0.77 -9.77 14.69
N ALA A 10 0.62 -10.09 13.41
CA ALA A 10 -0.42 -9.52 12.57
C ALA A 10 -1.81 -10.03 12.99
N ALA A 11 -2.83 -9.17 12.86
CA ALA A 11 -4.21 -9.65 12.89
C ALA A 11 -4.46 -10.64 11.73
N ALA A 12 -5.43 -11.54 11.91
CA ALA A 12 -5.84 -12.43 10.84
C ALA A 12 -6.30 -11.61 9.61
N PRO A 13 -6.02 -12.05 8.37
CA PRO A 13 -6.41 -11.33 7.16
C PRO A 13 -7.92 -11.39 6.89
N ASP A 14 -8.62 -12.33 7.52
CA ASP A 14 -10.06 -12.50 7.45
C ASP A 14 -10.65 -13.02 8.78
N SER A 15 -11.83 -12.53 9.15
CA SER A 15 -12.53 -12.83 10.41
C SER A 15 -13.94 -13.37 10.18
N GLU A 16 -14.32 -14.44 10.89
CA GLU A 16 -15.60 -15.14 10.68
C GLU A 16 -16.76 -14.49 11.45
N THR A 17 -17.86 -14.25 10.75
CA THR A 17 -19.05 -13.55 11.23
C THR A 17 -20.31 -14.30 10.78
N ALA A 18 -21.21 -14.59 11.72
CA ALA A 18 -22.51 -15.16 11.37
C ALA A 18 -23.42 -14.08 10.76
N ILE A 19 -24.02 -14.39 9.61
CA ILE A 19 -25.05 -13.57 8.95
C ILE A 19 -26.40 -14.29 8.97
N CYS A 20 -27.47 -13.52 9.05
CA CYS A 20 -28.83 -14.03 8.89
C CYS A 20 -29.27 -13.83 7.44
N ALA A 21 -29.60 -14.91 6.75
CA ALA A 21 -30.20 -14.88 5.43
C ALA A 21 -31.66 -14.37 5.50
N ALA A 22 -32.19 -13.90 4.37
CA ALA A 22 -33.51 -13.28 4.29
C ALA A 22 -34.68 -14.25 4.58
N ASP A 23 -34.43 -15.55 4.51
CA ASP A 23 -35.35 -16.64 4.88
C ASP A 23 -35.26 -17.06 6.35
N GLY A 24 -34.38 -16.44 7.15
CA GLY A 24 -34.12 -16.80 8.54
C GLY A 24 -33.02 -17.85 8.71
N GLY A 25 -32.39 -18.32 7.64
CA GLY A 25 -31.18 -19.16 7.70
C GLY A 25 -30.02 -18.46 8.39
N LYS A 26 -29.13 -19.23 9.03
CA LYS A 26 -27.86 -18.74 9.56
C LYS A 26 -26.72 -19.26 8.70
N GLU A 27 -25.97 -18.36 8.10
CA GLU A 27 -24.79 -18.67 7.31
C GLU A 27 -23.53 -18.10 7.96
N GLN A 28 -22.39 -18.76 7.75
CA GLN A 28 -21.08 -18.26 8.17
C GLN A 28 -20.47 -17.48 7.01
N TRP A 29 -20.22 -16.20 7.24
CA TRP A 29 -19.55 -15.30 6.31
C TRP A 29 -18.21 -14.85 6.89
N ARG A 30 -17.41 -14.22 6.04
CA ARG A 30 -16.23 -13.41 6.42
C ARG A 30 -16.15 -12.32 5.35
N VAL A 31 -15.68 -11.10 5.58
CA VAL A 31 -14.86 -10.66 6.70
C VAL A 31 -13.40 -10.32 6.33
N PRO A 32 -13.02 -9.84 5.12
CA PRO A 32 -11.64 -9.34 4.93
C PRO A 32 -11.31 -8.27 5.97
N GLU A 33 -10.12 -8.35 6.56
CA GLU A 33 -9.71 -7.42 7.61
C GLU A 33 -9.12 -6.14 6.98
N GLU A 34 -9.66 -4.97 7.34
CA GLU A 34 -9.12 -3.66 6.97
C GLU A 34 -8.52 -2.98 8.21
N THR A 35 -7.19 -3.05 8.31
CA THR A 35 -6.43 -2.59 9.46
C THR A 35 -5.81 -1.21 9.19
N PRO A 36 -5.80 -0.28 10.17
CA PRO A 36 -5.02 0.96 10.09
C PRO A 36 -3.51 0.69 10.01
N VAL A 37 -2.87 1.17 8.95
CA VAL A 37 -1.43 1.04 8.70
C VAL A 37 -0.80 2.43 8.60
N ALA A 38 0.01 2.79 9.59
CA ALA A 38 0.71 4.07 9.69
C ALA A 38 2.10 3.99 9.03
N LEU A 39 2.39 4.91 8.11
CA LEU A 39 3.69 5.03 7.46
C LEU A 39 4.50 6.15 8.13
N VAL A 40 5.67 5.79 8.69
CA VAL A 40 6.50 6.68 9.51
C VAL A 40 7.93 6.70 8.96
N TYR A 41 8.39 7.84 8.44
CA TYR A 41 9.73 7.98 7.84
C TYR A 41 10.65 8.77 8.75
N ASN A 42 11.79 8.18 9.15
CA ASN A 42 12.78 8.80 10.04
C ASN A 42 12.12 9.54 11.23
N ARG A 43 11.19 8.86 11.91
CA ARG A 43 10.39 9.32 13.07
C ARG A 43 9.31 10.38 12.78
N ARG A 44 8.91 10.57 11.52
CA ARG A 44 7.84 11.50 11.09
C ARG A 44 6.64 10.72 10.54
N ASN A 45 5.46 10.92 11.13
CA ASN A 45 4.22 10.31 10.64
C ASN A 45 3.82 10.93 9.30
N TYR A 46 3.58 10.11 8.27
CA TYR A 46 3.34 10.59 6.90
C TYR A 46 1.91 10.36 6.41
N ALA A 47 1.39 9.16 6.63
CA ALA A 47 0.06 8.75 6.22
C ALA A 47 -0.44 7.62 7.12
N VAL A 48 -1.75 7.46 7.19
CA VAL A 48 -2.41 6.23 7.68
C VAL A 48 -3.32 5.76 6.55
N MET A 49 -3.22 4.49 6.20
CA MET A 49 -4.03 3.83 5.16
C MET A 49 -4.79 2.67 5.81
N LEU A 50 -6.00 2.36 5.33
CA LEU A 50 -6.60 1.05 5.60
C LEU A 50 -5.99 0.04 4.62
N ALA A 51 -5.56 -1.11 5.13
CA ALA A 51 -5.03 -2.21 4.33
C ALA A 51 -5.22 -3.55 5.04
N THR A 52 -5.26 -4.63 4.28
CA THR A 52 -5.12 -5.99 4.85
C THR A 52 -3.76 -6.10 5.54
N PRO A 53 -3.66 -6.70 6.75
CA PRO A 53 -2.43 -6.78 7.54
C PRO A 53 -1.42 -7.82 7.00
N GLN A 54 -1.30 -7.95 5.68
CA GLN A 54 -0.39 -8.86 4.96
C GLN A 54 0.48 -8.07 3.96
N ASP A 55 1.57 -8.69 3.51
CA ASP A 55 2.50 -8.16 2.48
C ASP A 55 2.99 -6.72 2.74
N LEU A 56 3.06 -6.34 4.02
CA LEU A 56 3.33 -4.97 4.46
C LEU A 56 4.72 -4.44 4.05
N VAL A 57 5.67 -5.33 3.73
CA VAL A 57 6.98 -4.95 3.15
C VAL A 57 6.81 -4.41 1.72
N ASP A 58 6.01 -5.09 0.91
CA ASP A 58 5.74 -4.70 -0.48
C ASP A 58 4.82 -3.49 -0.52
N PHE A 59 3.83 -3.41 0.37
CA PHE A 59 3.02 -2.21 0.57
C PHE A 59 3.88 -0.99 0.94
N ALA A 60 4.75 -1.10 1.96
CA ALA A 60 5.66 -0.02 2.35
C ALA A 60 6.56 0.42 1.18
N THR A 61 7.16 -0.54 0.48
CA THR A 61 8.09 -0.28 -0.63
C THR A 61 7.37 0.38 -1.80
N GLY A 62 6.26 -0.20 -2.24
CA GLY A 62 5.44 0.32 -3.34
C GLY A 62 4.87 1.70 -3.06
N PHE A 63 4.37 1.94 -1.85
CA PHE A 63 3.91 3.25 -1.41
C PHE A 63 5.06 4.28 -1.42
N THR A 64 6.22 3.94 -0.86
CA THR A 64 7.40 4.85 -0.81
C THR A 64 7.83 5.31 -2.21
N LEU A 65 7.81 4.40 -3.19
CA LEU A 65 8.18 4.69 -4.57
C LEU A 65 7.09 5.46 -5.34
N THR A 66 5.83 5.06 -5.18
CA THR A 66 4.66 5.69 -5.83
C THR A 66 4.54 7.16 -5.42
N GLU A 67 4.69 7.44 -4.13
CA GLU A 67 4.70 8.78 -3.55
C GLU A 67 6.00 9.57 -3.82
N ARG A 68 6.96 8.95 -4.52
CA ARG A 68 8.28 9.51 -4.84
C ARG A 68 9.00 10.05 -3.61
N ILE A 69 8.84 9.40 -2.46
CA ILE A 69 9.50 9.78 -1.20
C ILE A 69 11.00 9.61 -1.37
N VAL A 70 11.41 8.49 -1.97
CA VAL A 70 12.77 8.23 -2.45
C VAL A 70 12.81 8.03 -3.98
N GLY A 71 14.02 8.00 -4.56
CA GLY A 71 14.20 7.73 -5.99
C GLY A 71 14.37 6.25 -6.33
N SER A 72 14.81 5.42 -5.39
CA SER A 72 15.10 3.99 -5.62
C SER A 72 14.91 3.14 -4.35
N VAL A 73 14.73 1.83 -4.51
CA VAL A 73 14.64 0.88 -3.38
C VAL A 73 15.90 0.89 -2.51
N SER A 74 17.08 1.17 -3.10
CA SER A 74 18.36 1.32 -2.39
C SER A 74 18.42 2.49 -1.41
N ASP A 75 17.47 3.42 -1.48
CA ASP A 75 17.40 4.57 -0.58
C ASP A 75 16.57 4.31 0.68
N ILE A 76 15.90 3.15 0.74
CA ILE A 76 15.31 2.61 1.96
C ILE A 76 16.43 1.86 2.70
N LEU A 77 16.81 2.37 3.87
CA LEU A 77 17.88 1.87 4.73
C LEU A 77 17.39 0.85 5.77
N GLY A 78 16.07 0.64 5.85
CA GLY A 78 15.43 -0.42 6.63
C GLY A 78 13.97 -0.12 6.95
N LEU A 79 13.26 -1.16 7.39
CA LEU A 79 11.86 -1.13 7.77
C LEU A 79 11.66 -1.92 9.06
N ASP A 80 11.14 -1.26 10.10
CA ASP A 80 10.61 -1.95 11.29
C ASP A 80 9.07 -1.97 11.18
N ILE A 81 8.48 -3.17 11.10
CA ILE A 81 7.04 -3.42 11.13
C ILE A 81 6.66 -3.69 12.58
N ILE A 82 5.75 -2.90 13.14
CA ILE A 82 5.30 -3.04 14.53
C ILE A 82 3.78 -3.23 14.53
N HIS A 83 3.34 -4.44 14.82
CA HIS A 83 1.93 -4.75 15.02
C HIS A 83 1.48 -4.33 16.42
N THR A 84 0.24 -3.86 16.50
CA THR A 84 -0.43 -3.35 17.70
C THR A 84 -1.90 -3.78 17.67
N GLU A 85 -2.59 -3.70 18.81
CA GLU A 85 -4.04 -3.98 18.91
C GLU A 85 -4.92 -3.11 18.00
N ARG A 86 -4.39 -1.99 17.48
CA ARG A 86 -5.12 -1.04 16.62
C ARG A 86 -4.60 -0.99 15.18
N GLY A 87 -3.67 -1.89 14.83
CA GLY A 87 -3.09 -2.01 13.50
C GLY A 87 -1.57 -1.97 13.49
N ALA A 88 -0.94 -1.43 12.44
CA ALA A 88 0.49 -1.55 12.23
C ALA A 88 1.22 -0.21 11.99
N ASP A 89 2.35 -0.01 12.67
CA ASP A 89 3.33 1.02 12.36
C ASP A 89 4.39 0.46 11.39
N LEU A 90 4.52 1.04 10.21
CA LEU A 90 5.61 0.81 9.26
C LEU A 90 6.64 1.92 9.42
N ARG A 91 7.72 1.64 10.16
CA ARG A 91 8.76 2.62 10.48
C ARG A 91 9.94 2.46 9.52
N LEU A 92 9.96 3.29 8.49
CA LEU A 92 11.00 3.31 7.47
C LEU A 92 12.15 4.24 7.88
N ARG A 93 13.37 3.77 7.63
CA ARG A 93 14.58 4.60 7.58
C ARG A 93 14.92 4.83 6.12
N ILE A 94 15.00 6.09 5.68
CA ILE A 94 15.40 6.50 4.34
C ILE A 94 16.66 7.37 4.38
N ALA A 95 17.38 7.44 3.26
CA ALA A 95 18.60 8.22 3.12
C ALA A 95 18.36 9.73 3.37
N GLU A 96 19.26 10.36 4.14
CA GLU A 96 19.06 11.71 4.69
C GLU A 96 18.82 12.79 3.64
N ARG A 97 19.40 12.64 2.44
CA ARG A 97 19.21 13.52 1.29
C ARG A 97 17.76 13.68 0.81
N TYR A 98 16.84 12.83 1.27
CA TYR A 98 15.40 12.96 0.99
C TYR A 98 14.63 13.68 2.10
N LEU A 99 15.20 13.91 3.28
CA LEU A 99 14.48 14.43 4.45
C LEU A 99 13.98 15.86 4.28
N GLU A 100 14.79 16.76 3.73
CA GLU A 100 14.38 18.14 3.44
C GLU A 100 13.19 18.17 2.46
N ARG A 101 13.30 17.45 1.33
CA ARG A 101 12.23 17.31 0.33
C ARG A 101 10.99 16.60 0.90
N PHE A 102 11.16 15.72 1.87
CA PHE A 102 10.07 15.06 2.58
C PHE A 102 9.35 16.04 3.50
N ASP A 103 10.07 16.78 4.35
CA ASP A 103 9.51 17.77 5.28
C ASP A 103 8.73 18.87 4.56
N LEU A 104 9.24 19.36 3.43
CA LEU A 104 8.55 20.32 2.58
C LEU A 104 7.24 19.76 2.00
N ARG A 105 7.25 18.51 1.50
CA ARG A 105 6.05 17.87 0.94
C ARG A 105 5.03 17.49 2.01
N GLN A 106 5.47 17.04 3.18
CA GLN A 106 4.59 16.72 4.31
C GLN A 106 3.79 17.95 4.76
N ARG A 107 4.44 19.12 4.87
CA ARG A 107 3.75 20.38 5.23
C ARG A 107 2.67 20.78 4.23
N ARG A 108 2.88 20.49 2.94
CA ARG A 108 1.95 20.84 1.84
C ARG A 108 0.81 19.84 1.69
N ARG A 109 0.95 18.63 2.24
CA ARG A 109 -0.03 17.54 2.26
C ARG A 109 -1.13 17.62 3.31
N ASN A 110 -1.11 18.64 4.19
CA ASN A 110 -2.19 18.87 5.16
C ASN A 110 -3.48 19.47 4.53
N LEU A 111 -3.65 19.37 3.20
CA LEU A 111 -4.88 19.70 2.50
C LEU A 111 -5.68 18.41 2.21
N PRO A 112 -6.88 18.23 2.77
CA PRO A 112 -7.70 17.05 2.51
C PRO A 112 -8.25 17.13 1.07
N GLY A 113 -7.84 16.21 0.19
CA GLY A 113 -8.32 16.24 -1.20
C GLY A 113 -8.05 15.00 -2.06
N ASN A 114 -7.11 14.14 -1.67
CA ASN A 114 -6.69 12.98 -2.45
C ASN A 114 -7.63 11.76 -2.29
N THR A 115 -8.86 11.89 -2.79
CA THR A 115 -9.80 10.76 -3.02
C THR A 115 -10.26 10.72 -4.48
N GLY A 116 -10.45 9.52 -5.04
CA GLY A 116 -10.94 9.34 -6.42
C GLY A 116 -9.83 9.34 -7.48
N CYS A 117 -9.60 10.48 -8.14
CA CYS A 117 -8.76 10.55 -9.36
C CYS A 117 -7.31 11.02 -9.14
N GLY A 118 -6.94 11.44 -7.93
CA GLY A 118 -5.61 11.97 -7.62
C GLY A 118 -5.30 13.37 -8.18
N VAL A 119 -6.25 14.01 -8.87
CA VAL A 119 -6.09 15.39 -9.41
C VAL A 119 -6.49 16.43 -8.37
N CYS A 120 -7.55 16.19 -7.61
CA CYS A 120 -7.85 16.93 -6.39
C CYS A 120 -6.78 16.63 -5.33
N GLY A 121 -6.06 17.67 -4.87
CA GLY A 121 -4.88 17.54 -4.02
C GLY A 121 -3.54 17.80 -4.73
N LEU A 122 -3.52 18.04 -6.04
CA LEU A 122 -2.37 18.67 -6.69
C LEU A 122 -2.22 20.13 -6.22
N GLU A 123 -0.98 20.58 -6.06
CA GLU A 123 -0.65 21.89 -5.49
C GLU A 123 -0.97 23.05 -6.47
N ASN A 124 -0.89 22.78 -7.77
CA ASN A 124 -1.24 23.68 -8.86
C ASN A 124 -1.50 22.87 -10.15
N ALA A 125 -1.98 23.54 -11.20
CA ALA A 125 -2.22 22.91 -12.50
C ALA A 125 -0.92 22.43 -13.18
N ASP A 126 0.20 23.12 -13.00
CA ASP A 126 1.50 22.76 -13.60
C ASP A 126 2.00 21.39 -13.11
N THR A 127 1.69 21.03 -11.86
CA THR A 127 2.02 19.72 -11.26
C THR A 127 1.41 18.56 -12.06
N PHE A 128 0.25 18.77 -12.71
CA PHE A 128 -0.39 17.76 -13.57
C PHE A 128 0.43 17.46 -14.83
N PHE A 129 1.21 18.42 -15.30
CA PHE A 129 2.01 18.32 -16.52
C PHE A 129 3.48 17.94 -16.26
N GLU A 130 3.87 17.61 -15.01
CA GLU A 130 5.22 17.12 -14.72
C GLU A 130 5.54 15.85 -15.53
N PRO A 131 6.63 15.83 -16.34
CA PRO A 131 6.95 14.69 -17.16
C PRO A 131 7.36 13.48 -16.30
N LEU A 132 6.66 12.36 -16.50
CA LEU A 132 6.98 11.11 -15.80
C LEU A 132 8.38 10.60 -16.21
N PRO A 133 9.18 10.07 -15.26
CA PRO A 133 10.50 9.54 -15.57
C PRO A 133 10.40 8.32 -16.50
N ARG A 134 11.34 8.20 -17.44
CA ARG A 134 11.39 7.10 -18.39
C ARG A 134 11.74 5.78 -17.69
N VAL A 135 10.79 4.85 -17.66
CA VAL A 135 10.93 3.54 -16.98
C VAL A 135 11.75 2.50 -17.76
N ALA A 136 11.88 2.64 -19.09
CA ALA A 136 12.65 1.70 -19.91
C ALA A 136 13.24 2.36 -21.18
N ASN A 137 14.41 1.89 -21.60
CA ASN A 137 15.05 2.32 -22.85
C ASN A 137 14.46 1.66 -24.10
N LYS A 138 13.98 0.41 -23.98
CA LYS A 138 13.34 -0.36 -25.05
C LYS A 138 11.88 -0.62 -24.70
N LYS A 139 11.02 -0.77 -25.72
CA LYS A 139 9.64 -1.23 -25.54
C LYS A 139 9.66 -2.73 -25.23
N THR A 140 9.00 -3.15 -24.16
CA THR A 140 8.71 -4.57 -23.90
C THR A 140 7.57 -5.02 -24.81
N SER A 141 7.74 -6.11 -25.56
CA SER A 141 6.64 -6.77 -26.25
C SER A 141 5.92 -7.72 -25.29
N LEU A 142 4.58 -7.65 -25.27
CA LEU A 142 3.75 -8.58 -24.51
C LEU A 142 3.13 -9.61 -25.47
N ASN A 143 3.27 -10.89 -25.16
CA ASN A 143 2.54 -11.92 -25.87
C ASN A 143 1.11 -11.98 -25.32
N LEU A 144 0.12 -11.60 -26.15
CA LEU A 144 -1.29 -11.52 -25.75
C LEU A 144 -1.82 -12.87 -25.23
N SER A 145 -1.42 -14.02 -25.79
CA SER A 145 -1.87 -15.32 -25.30
C SER A 145 -1.26 -15.70 -23.95
N ALA A 146 -0.07 -15.18 -23.64
CA ALA A 146 0.50 -15.29 -22.29
C ALA A 146 -0.26 -14.38 -21.30
N GLY A 147 -0.56 -13.13 -21.70
CA GLY A 147 -1.33 -12.19 -20.88
C GLY A 147 -2.72 -12.70 -20.50
N SER A 148 -3.51 -13.17 -21.48
CA SER A 148 -4.87 -13.70 -21.22
C SER A 148 -4.85 -14.92 -20.29
N ARG A 149 -3.86 -15.81 -20.45
CA ARG A 149 -3.67 -16.98 -19.57
C ARG A 149 -3.32 -16.58 -18.14
N GLU A 150 -2.54 -15.53 -17.95
CA GLU A 150 -2.18 -15.07 -16.61
C GLU A 150 -3.34 -14.33 -15.92
N LEU A 151 -4.11 -13.53 -16.67
CA LEU A 151 -5.36 -12.94 -16.18
C LEU A 151 -6.36 -14.00 -15.71
N GLN A 152 -6.49 -15.13 -16.43
CA GLN A 152 -7.32 -16.27 -16.01
C GLN A 152 -6.81 -16.95 -14.73
N ARG A 153 -5.51 -16.81 -14.41
CA ARG A 153 -4.88 -17.37 -13.19
C ARG A 153 -4.85 -16.37 -12.02
N MET A 154 -5.17 -15.11 -12.27
CA MET A 154 -5.09 -14.03 -11.29
C MET A 154 -5.88 -14.33 -10.00
N SER A 155 -6.98 -15.07 -10.09
CA SER A 155 -7.74 -15.51 -8.92
C SER A 155 -6.92 -16.32 -7.92
N VAL A 156 -5.91 -17.08 -8.35
CA VAL A 156 -5.00 -17.87 -7.48
C VAL A 156 -4.16 -16.96 -6.58
N CYS A 157 -3.89 -15.73 -7.02
CA CYS A 157 -3.17 -14.71 -6.25
C CYS A 157 -4.07 -13.94 -5.26
N HIS A 158 -5.38 -14.23 -5.23
CA HIS A 158 -6.34 -13.54 -4.35
C HIS A 158 -7.02 -14.55 -3.41
N PRO A 159 -6.28 -15.21 -2.50
CA PRO A 159 -6.80 -16.29 -1.64
C PRO A 159 -7.90 -15.81 -0.68
N ILE A 160 -7.93 -14.52 -0.35
CA ILE A 160 -9.03 -13.91 0.42
C ILE A 160 -10.28 -13.90 -0.47
N ASN A 161 -10.26 -13.26 -1.64
CA ASN A 161 -11.39 -13.21 -2.58
C ASN A 161 -11.96 -14.60 -2.93
N GLN A 162 -11.09 -15.60 -3.15
CA GLN A 162 -11.53 -16.99 -3.42
C GLN A 162 -12.42 -17.59 -2.32
N ARG A 163 -12.30 -17.13 -1.07
CA ARG A 163 -13.14 -17.55 0.07
C ARG A 163 -14.42 -16.71 0.21
N LYS A 164 -14.67 -15.76 -0.70
CA LYS A 164 -15.60 -14.62 -0.52
C LYS A 164 -16.53 -14.36 -1.69
N GLY A 165 -16.04 -14.45 -2.92
CA GLY A 165 -16.75 -13.89 -4.08
C GLY A 165 -16.80 -12.35 -4.06
N ALA A 166 -15.78 -11.70 -3.47
CA ALA A 166 -15.60 -10.26 -3.38
C ALA A 166 -14.12 -9.93 -3.60
#